data_AF-A0AAV1YI59-F1
#
_entry.id   AF-A0AAV1YI59-F1
#
_cell.length_a   1.000
_cell.length_b   1.000
_cell.length_c   1.000
_cell.angle_alpha   90.00
_cell.angle_beta   90.00
_cell.angle_gamma   90.00
#
_symmetry.space_group_name_H-M   'P 1'
#
loop_
_entity.id
_entity.type
_entity.pdbx_description
1 polymer ?
#
loop_
_entity_poly.entity_id
_entity_poly.type
_entity_poly.pdbx_seq_one_letter_code
_entity_poly.pdbx_strand_id
1 'polypeptide(L)' 'MARDGVVVDMATFRKQRNGVGISVHEDPLIGYYDDVGGEQLWIHVLHKTLEYGVAPVSWTDYFT' A
#
# COMPACT_ATOMS: atom_id res chain seq x y z
N MET A 1 12.80 14.82 -12.34
CA MET A 1 12.28 14.94 -13.72
C MET A 1 12.99 13.92 -14.60
N ALA A 2 12.26 13.20 -15.46
CA ALA A 2 12.85 12.27 -16.42
C ALA A 2 13.13 13.03 -17.74
N ARG A 3 14.33 13.61 -17.88
CA ARG A 3 14.72 14.34 -19.10
C ARG A 3 14.73 13.37 -20.28
N ASP A 4 14.01 13.71 -21.35
CA ASP A 4 13.82 12.90 -22.56
C ASP A 4 13.25 11.49 -22.28
N GLY A 5 12.61 11.30 -21.12
CA GLY A 5 12.00 10.06 -20.69
C GLY A 5 10.50 10.20 -20.45
N VAL A 6 9.89 9.09 -20.02
CA VAL A 6 8.47 9.04 -19.65
C VAL A 6 8.36 8.98 -18.13
N VAL A 7 7.56 9.88 -17.56
CA VAL A 7 7.14 9.81 -16.17
C VAL A 7 5.79 9.09 -16.10
N VAL A 8 5.72 8.03 -15.32
CA VAL A 8 4.47 7.32 -15.04
C VAL A 8 3.87 7.89 -13.76
N ASP A 9 2.71 8.53 -13.86
CA ASP A 9 1.94 8.95 -12.70
C ASP A 9 1.24 7.75 -12.07
N MET A 10 1.94 7.09 -11.15
CA MET A 10 1.42 5.91 -10.44
C MET A 10 0.16 6.24 -9.60
N ALA A 11 -0.03 7.48 -9.16
CA ALA A 11 -1.19 7.85 -8.34
C ALA A 11 -2.51 7.74 -9.12
N THR A 12 -2.48 7.77 -10.45
CA THR A 12 -3.66 7.52 -11.29
C THR A 12 -4.22 6.10 -11.12
N PHE A 13 -3.37 5.09 -10.90
CA PHE A 13 -3.80 3.70 -10.67
C PHE A 13 -4.61 3.57 -9.39
N ARG A 14 -4.23 4.31 -8.33
CA ARG A 14 -4.98 4.33 -7.06
C ARG A 14 -6.40 4.86 -7.25
N LYS A 15 -6.57 5.94 -8.05
CA LYS A 15 -7.88 6.53 -8.34
C LYS A 15 -8.79 5.59 -9.12
N GLN A 16 -8.23 4.80 -10.04
CA GLN A 16 -8.99 3.86 -10.85
C GLN A 16 -9.45 2.62 -10.07
N ARG A 17 -8.68 2.22 -9.05
CA ARG A 17 -8.93 0.99 -8.30
C ARG A 17 -9.79 1.15 -7.06
N ASN A 18 -10.28 2.35 -6.71
CA ASN A 18 -11.14 2.58 -5.53
C ASN A 18 -10.64 1.90 -4.23
N GLY A 19 -9.32 1.83 -4.01
CA GLY A 19 -8.74 1.19 -2.82
C GLY A 19 -8.46 -0.31 -2.91
N VAL A 20 -8.73 -0.96 -4.06
CA VAL A 20 -8.41 -2.40 -4.32
C VAL A 20 -6.89 -2.68 -4.38
N GLY A 21 -6.04 -1.65 -4.22
CA GLY A 21 -4.58 -1.81 -4.20
C GLY A 21 -4.01 -2.32 -2.87
N ILE A 22 -4.83 -2.63 -1.87
CA ILE A 22 -4.38 -3.17 -0.58
C ILE A 22 -5.28 -4.34 -0.19
N SER A 23 -4.70 -5.53 -0.10
CA SER A 23 -5.41 -6.76 0.32
C SER A 23 -4.68 -7.37 1.51
N VAL A 24 -5.40 -7.57 2.61
CA VAL A 24 -4.84 -8.20 3.82
C VAL A 24 -5.26 -9.65 3.83
N HIS A 25 -4.28 -10.53 4.07
CA HIS A 25 -4.42 -11.97 4.09
C HIS A 25 -4.05 -12.53 5.46
N GLU A 26 -4.77 -13.57 5.85
CA GLU A 26 -4.45 -14.39 7.02
C GLU A 26 -4.05 -15.78 6.52
N ASP A 27 -2.83 -16.19 6.83
CA ASP A 27 -2.34 -17.53 6.55
C ASP A 27 -2.09 -18.29 7.86
N PRO A 28 -2.60 -19.53 8.02
CA PRO A 28 -2.44 -20.29 9.25
C PRO A 28 -0.98 -20.62 9.64
N LEU A 29 -0.05 -20.62 8.68
CA LEU A 29 1.34 -20.99 8.88
C LEU A 29 2.24 -19.78 9.14
N ILE A 30 2.02 -18.67 8.43
CA ILE A 30 2.89 -17.48 8.49
C ILE A 30 2.24 -16.26 9.17
N GLY A 31 0.95 -16.31 9.48
CA GLY A 31 0.21 -15.21 10.09
C GLY A 31 -0.31 -14.21 9.05
N TYR A 32 -0.35 -12.93 9.44
CA TYR A 32 -0.88 -11.87 8.59
C TYR A 32 0.18 -11.30 7.65
N TYR A 33 -0.23 -11.06 6.40
CA TYR A 33 0.55 -10.32 5.41
C TYR A 33 -0.39 -9.54 4.49
N ASP A 34 0.17 -8.58 3.76
CA ASP A 34 -0.58 -7.71 2.87
C ASP A 34 0.03 -7.65 1.46
N ASP A 35 -0.82 -7.77 0.44
CA ASP A 35 -0.49 -7.47 -0.94
C ASP A 35 -0.80 -6.01 -1.22
N VAL A 36 0.25 -5.23 -1.51
CA VAL A 36 0.17 -3.76 -1.66
C VAL A 36 0.67 -3.33 -3.04
N GLY A 37 -0.16 -2.58 -3.75
CA GLY A 37 0.23 -1.91 -4.99
C GLY A 37 1.26 -0.81 -4.72
N GLY A 38 2.30 -0.70 -5.56
CA GLY A 38 3.37 0.30 -5.38
C GLY A 38 2.91 1.76 -5.46
N GLU A 39 1.68 2.00 -5.94
CA GLU A 39 1.04 3.32 -5.95
C GLU A 39 0.38 3.73 -4.63
N GLN A 40 0.31 2.82 -3.66
CA GLN A 40 -0.31 3.06 -2.36
C GLN A 40 0.62 3.84 -1.43
N LEU A 41 0.00 4.61 -0.54
CA LEU A 41 0.72 5.32 0.52
C LEU A 41 0.69 4.49 1.79
N TRP A 42 1.78 4.54 2.56
CA TRP A 42 1.90 3.83 3.84
C TRP A 42 0.77 4.16 4.83
N ILE A 43 0.24 5.39 4.80
CA ILE A 43 -0.91 5.77 5.64
C ILE A 43 -2.19 4.99 5.27
N HIS A 44 -2.40 4.68 3.99
CA HIS A 44 -3.54 3.87 3.57
C HIS A 44 -3.34 2.39 3.92
N VAL A 45 -2.09 1.90 3.84
CA VAL A 45 -1.74 0.55 4.30
C VAL A 45 -2.06 0.42 5.78
N LEU A 46 -1.62 1.37 6.61
CA LEU A 46 -1.92 1.39 8.03
C LEU A 46 -3.42 1.37 8.31
N HIS A 47 -4.20 2.28 7.69
CA HIS A 47 -5.65 2.29 7.89
C HIS A 47 -6.30 0.96 7.51
N LYS A 48 -5.86 0.34 6.41
CA LYS A 48 -6.43 -0.93 5.97
C LYS A 48 -6.06 -2.09 6.90
N THR A 49 -4.81 -2.17 7.37
CA THR A 49 -4.38 -3.25 8.27
C THR A 49 -5.00 -3.12 9.67
N LEU A 50 -5.29 -1.89 10.13
CA LEU A 50 -5.97 -1.66 11.39
C LEU A 50 -7.41 -2.20 11.41
N GLU A 51 -8.07 -2.33 10.25
CA GLU A 51 -9.37 -3.04 10.15
C GLU A 51 -9.28 -4.51 10.59
N TYR A 52 -8.07 -5.09 10.53
CA TYR A 52 -7.76 -6.48 10.91
C TYR A 52 -7.00 -6.55 12.25
N GLY A 53 -6.79 -5.42 12.93
CA GLY A 53 -6.07 -5.38 14.21
C GLY A 53 -4.55 -5.59 14.10
N VAL A 54 -3.97 -5.41 12.90
CA VAL A 54 -2.54 -5.60 12.64
C VAL A 54 -1.92 -4.35 12.01
N ALA A 55 -0.58 -4.30 12.00
CA ALA A 55 0.19 -3.23 11.37
C ALA A 55 1.54 -3.76 10.86
N PRO A 56 2.08 -3.22 9.76
CA PRO A 56 3.47 -3.45 9.36
C PRO A 56 4.46 -3.21 10.51
N VAL A 57 5.51 -4.02 10.55
CA VAL A 57 6.50 -4.01 11.64
C VAL A 57 7.59 -2.95 11.47
N SER A 58 7.70 -2.34 10.29
CA SER A 58 8.72 -1.35 9.95
C SER A 58 8.09 -0.22 9.15
N TRP A 59 8.48 1.02 9.47
CA TRP A 59 7.88 2.24 8.93
C TRP A 59 8.93 3.28 8.57
N THR A 60 8.53 4.19 7.71
CA THR A 60 9.25 5.44 7.46
C THR A 60 8.79 6.50 8.47
N ASP A 61 9.66 7.44 8.82
CA ASP A 61 9.35 8.55 9.75
C ASP A 61 8.24 9.50 9.24
N TYR A 62 7.94 9.44 7.94
CA TYR A 62 6.94 10.27 7.30
C TYR A 62 5.73 9.44 6.88
N PHE A 63 4.58 9.77 7.48
CA PHE A 63 3.25 9.35 7.02
C PHE A 63 2.53 10.58 6.48
N THR A 64 2.77 10.91 5.22
CA THR A 64 2.05 11.97 4.52
C THR A 64 1.17 11.38 3.44
#